data_AF-A0A3D4XTQ3-F1
#
_entry.id   AF-A0A3D4XTQ3-F1
#
_cell.length_a   1.000
_cell.length_b   1.000
_cell.length_c   1.000
_cell.angle_alpha   90.00
_cell.angle_beta   90.00
_cell.angle_gamma   90.00
#
_symmetry.space_group_name_H-M   'P 1'
#
loop_
_entity.id
_entity.type
_entity.pdbx_description
1 polymer ?
#
loop_
_entity_poly.entity_id
_entity_poly.type
_entity_poly.pdbx_seq_one_letter_code
_entity_poly.pdbx_strand_id
1 'polypeptide(L)'
;MSKMMRITDKTAEDLDLLAKELKKSKAYLLEKAVAKLNREIFLKQAALESKRFRKNSQAWKEEIDERKLLDNSLMDGLDEY
;
A
#
# COMPACT_ATOMS: atom_id res chain seq x y z
N MET A 1 20.02 13.90 -4.46
CA MET A 1 20.17 15.37 -4.30
C MET A 1 19.26 15.82 -3.18
N SER A 2 19.71 16.73 -2.31
CA SER A 2 18.86 17.33 -1.27
C SER A 2 18.15 18.59 -1.81
N LYS A 3 16.92 18.85 -1.36
CA LYS A 3 16.12 20.02 -1.76
C LYS A 3 15.52 20.67 -0.51
N MET A 4 15.57 22.00 -0.44
CA MET A 4 14.92 22.74 0.65
C MET A 4 13.41 22.85 0.42
N MET A 5 12.63 22.65 1.48
CA MET A 5 11.17 22.78 1.50
C MET A 5 10.78 23.64 2.69
N ARG A 6 9.81 24.54 2.50
CA ARG A 6 9.20 25.29 3.61
C ARG A 6 8.13 24.43 4.28
N ILE A 7 8.20 24.33 5.59
CA ILE A 7 7.22 23.67 6.45
C ILE A 7 6.88 24.61 7.62
N THR A 8 5.79 24.35 8.33
CA THR A 8 5.47 25.09 9.55
C THR A 8 6.43 24.72 10.68
N ASP A 9 6.62 25.63 11.63
CA ASP A 9 7.48 25.39 12.81
C ASP A 9 7.02 24.15 13.58
N LYS A 10 5.71 23.99 13.79
CA LYS A 10 5.12 22.80 14.40
C LYS A 10 5.51 21.50 13.67
N THR A 11 5.45 21.49 12.33
CA THR A 11 5.84 20.30 11.55
C THR A 11 7.33 20.00 11.72
N ALA A 12 8.16 21.04 11.81
CA ALA A 12 9.59 20.89 12.02
C ALA A 12 9.90 20.29 13.40
N GLU A 13 9.20 20.74 14.44
CA GLU A 13 9.27 20.21 15.81
C GLU A 13 8.81 18.76 15.89
N ASP A 14 7.66 18.43 15.29
CA ASP A 14 7.14 17.06 15.23
C ASP A 14 8.13 16.11 14.54
N LEU A 15 8.75 16.57 13.44
CA LEU A 15 9.80 15.82 12.75
C LEU A 15 11.07 15.65 13.59
N ASP A 16 11.45 16.63 14.42
CA ASP A 16 12.57 16.50 15.35
C ASP A 16 12.31 15.43 16.41
N LEU A 17 11.10 15.43 16.98
CA LEU A 17 10.69 14.44 17.98
C LEU A 17 10.69 13.03 17.38
N LEU A 18 10.07 12.85 16.22
CA LEU A 18 10.03 11.55 15.53
C LEU A 18 11.42 11.07 15.11
N ALA A 19 12.29 11.98 14.66
CA ALA A 19 13.67 11.64 14.28
C ALA A 19 14.46 11.11 15.48
N LYS A 20 14.30 11.73 16.66
CA LYS A 20 14.92 11.29 17.92
C LYS A 20 14.38 9.94 18.37
N GLU A 21 13.06 9.79 18.42
CA GLU A 21 12.40 8.57 18.89
C GLU A 21 12.76 7.36 18.03
N LEU A 22 12.67 7.50 16.70
CA LEU A 22 12.90 6.41 15.77
C LEU A 22 14.37 6.21 15.41
N LYS A 23 15.26 7.10 15.87
CA LYS A 23 16.70 7.14 15.52
C LYS A 23 16.91 7.13 14.01
N LYS A 24 16.14 7.96 13.29
CA LYS A 24 16.21 8.11 11.82
C LYS A 24 16.32 9.59 11.46
N SER A 25 16.86 9.88 10.27
CA SER A 25 16.90 11.25 9.77
C SER A 25 15.50 11.74 9.38
N LYS A 26 15.25 13.05 9.48
CA LYS A 26 14.01 13.68 8.98
C LYS A 26 13.74 13.35 7.51
N ALA A 27 14.80 13.32 6.69
CA ALA A 27 14.72 12.94 5.28
C ALA A 27 14.17 11.51 5.11
N TYR A 28 14.69 10.54 5.85
CA TYR A 28 14.18 9.17 5.83
C TYR A 28 12.70 9.11 6.25
N LEU A 29 12.31 9.84 7.29
CA LEU A 29 10.92 9.89 7.75
C LEU A 29 9.99 10.48 6.69
N LEU A 30 10.40 11.55 6.03
CA LEU A 30 9.65 12.17 4.93
C LEU A 30 9.51 11.22 3.73
N GLU A 31 10.59 10.54 3.33
CA GLU A 31 10.54 9.53 2.26
C GLU A 31 9.55 8.41 2.59
N LYS A 32 9.57 7.91 3.84
CA LYS A 32 8.64 6.87 4.28
C LYS A 32 7.20 7.37 4.37
N ALA A 33 6.98 8.61 4.81
CA ALA A 33 5.66 9.22 4.85
C ALA A 33 5.08 9.36 3.43
N VAL A 34 5.88 9.81 2.46
CA VAL A 34 5.46 9.93 1.05
C VAL A 34 5.15 8.55 0.47
N ALA A 35 6.01 7.55 0.70
CA ALA A 35 5.76 6.18 0.23
C ALA A 35 4.46 5.60 0.82
N LYS A 36 4.21 5.85 2.11
CA LYS A 36 2.97 5.43 2.78
C LYS A 36 1.75 6.11 2.15
N LEU A 37 1.80 7.43 1.94
CA LEU A 37 0.70 8.17 1.32
C LEU A 37 0.40 7.67 -0.10
N ASN A 38 1.43 7.41 -0.90
CA ASN A 38 1.28 6.84 -2.24
C ASN A 38 0.60 5.46 -2.19
N ARG A 39 1.02 4.59 -1.26
CA ARG A 39 0.39 3.28 -1.06
C ARG A 39 -1.08 3.41 -0.64
N GLU A 40 -1.40 4.34 0.24
CA GLU A 40 -2.78 4.59 0.66
C GLU A 40 -3.66 5.08 -0.50
N ILE A 41 -3.16 5.99 -1.33
CA ILE A 41 -3.87 6.46 -2.53
C ILE A 41 -4.12 5.29 -3.48
N PHE A 42 -3.09 4.49 -3.77
CA PHE A 42 -3.21 3.33 -4.63
C PHE A 42 -4.25 2.34 -4.10
N LEU A 43 -4.19 1.98 -2.81
CA LEU A 43 -5.14 1.04 -2.21
C LEU A 43 -6.58 1.57 -2.21
N LYS A 44 -6.78 2.87 -1.98
CA LYS A 44 -8.11 3.51 -2.08
C LYS A 44 -8.67 3.41 -3.49
N GLN A 45 -7.85 3.64 -4.51
CA GLN A 45 -8.25 3.51 -5.91
C GLN A 45 -8.55 2.05 -6.26
N ALA A 46 -7.67 1.12 -5.90
CA ALA A 46 -7.89 -0.31 -6.11
C ALA A 46 -9.17 -0.81 -5.43
N ALA A 47 -9.46 -0.35 -4.22
CA ALA A 47 -10.70 -0.69 -3.51
C ALA A 47 -11.94 -0.13 -4.23
N LEU A 48 -11.88 1.10 -4.74
CA LEU A 48 -12.96 1.70 -5.51
C LEU A 48 -13.22 0.93 -6.82
N GLU A 49 -12.16 0.63 -7.57
CA GLU A 49 -12.26 -0.14 -8.81
C GLU A 49 -12.72 -1.57 -8.56
N SER A 50 -12.24 -2.23 -7.50
CA SER A 50 -12.76 -3.54 -7.10
C SER A 50 -14.25 -3.50 -6.77
N LYS A 51 -14.73 -2.45 -6.07
CA LYS A 51 -16.15 -2.25 -5.80
C LYS A 51 -16.95 -2.01 -7.08
N ARG A 52 -16.40 -1.30 -8.07
CA ARG A 52 -17.04 -1.09 -9.38
C ARG A 52 -17.10 -2.40 -10.16
N PHE A 53 -15.99 -3.13 -10.21
CA PHE A 53 -15.88 -4.43 -10.88
C PHE A 53 -16.91 -5.44 -10.33
N ARG A 54 -17.02 -5.55 -9.00
CA ARG A 54 -18.00 -6.44 -8.34
C ARG A 54 -19.47 -6.12 -8.64
N LYS A 55 -19.79 -4.92 -9.13
CA LYS A 55 -21.16 -4.57 -9.58
C LYS A 55 -21.47 -5.11 -10.97
N ASN A 56 -20.47 -5.46 -11.77
CA ASN A 56 -20.66 -6.18 -13.02
C ASN A 56 -20.83 -7.67 -12.70
N SER A 57 -22.08 -8.13 -12.62
CA SER A 57 -22.40 -9.50 -12.20
C SER A 57 -21.80 -10.58 -13.09
N GLN A 58 -21.70 -10.34 -14.40
CA GLN A 58 -21.12 -11.28 -15.35
C GLN A 58 -19.61 -11.40 -15.14
N ALA A 59 -18.88 -10.29 -15.20
CA ALA A 59 -17.43 -10.28 -15.01
C ALA A 59 -17.01 -10.74 -13.60
N TRP A 60 -17.81 -10.43 -12.57
CA TRP A 60 -17.56 -10.91 -11.22
C TRP A 60 -17.76 -12.43 -11.08
N LYS A 61 -18.73 -13.00 -11.79
CA LYS A 61 -18.93 -14.46 -11.80
C LYS A 61 -17.76 -15.17 -12.47
N GLU A 62 -17.29 -14.65 -13.61
CA GLU A 62 -16.12 -15.16 -14.32
C GLU A 62 -14.87 -15.17 -13.42
N GLU A 63 -14.58 -14.07 -12.73
CA GLU A 63 -13.47 -13.98 -11.77
C GLU A 63 -13.59 -15.02 -10.64
N ILE A 64 -14.78 -15.24 -10.09
CA ILE A 64 -14.98 -16.23 -9.02
C ILE A 64 -14.76 -17.66 -9.54
N ASP A 65 -15.23 -17.96 -10.74
CA ASP A 65 -15.05 -19.27 -11.35
C ASP A 65 -13.57 -19.51 -11.71
N GLU A 66 -12.85 -18.50 -12.20
CA GLU A 66 -11.39 -18.55 -12.40
C GLU A 66 -10.64 -18.77 -11.08
N ARG A 67 -10.98 -18.04 -10.01
CA ARG A 67 -10.37 -18.24 -8.69
C ARG A 67 -10.55 -19.66 -8.16
N LYS A 68 -11.74 -20.25 -8.31
CA LYS A 68 -11.97 -21.64 -7.89
C LYS A 68 -11.10 -22.63 -8.66
N LEU A 69 -10.86 -22.37 -9.95
CA LEU A 69 -9.97 -23.21 -10.75
C LEU A 69 -8.52 -23.11 -10.28
N LEU A 70 -8.07 -21.92 -9.88
CA LEU A 70 -6.74 -21.68 -9.31
C LEU A 70 -6.58 -22.22 -7.88
N ASP A 71 -7.64 -22.19 -7.07
CA ASP A 71 -7.61 -22.78 -5.73
C ASP A 71 -7.28 -24.29 -5.77
N ASN A 72 -7.61 -24.98 -6.87
CA ASN A 72 -7.25 -26.40 -7.04
C ASN A 72 -5.74 -26.62 -7.21
N SER A 73 -4.99 -25.61 -7.65
CA SER A 73 -3.53 -25.69 -7.79
C SER A 73 -2.78 -25.16 -6.54
N LEU A 74 -3.49 -24.84 -5.46
CA LEU A 74 -2.89 -24.27 -4.25
C LEU A 74 -1.93 -25.26 -3.56
N MET A 75 -2.19 -26.56 -3.68
CA MET A 75 -1.41 -27.63 -3.04
C MET A 75 -0.37 -28.26 -3.99
N ASP A 76 -0.29 -27.80 -5.24
CA ASP A 76 0.64 -28.35 -6.22
C ASP A 76 2.09 -28.17 -5.74
N GLY A 77 2.84 -29.28 -5.68
CA GLY A 77 4.25 -29.30 -5.25
C GLY A 77 4.48 -29.39 -3.73
N LEU A 78 3.43 -29.55 -2.92
CA LEU A 78 3.55 -29.78 -1.47
C LEU A 78 3.67 -31.26 -1.07
N ASP A 79 3.50 -32.20 -2.02
CA ASP A 79 3.59 -33.66 -1.78
C ASP A 79 5.02 -34.20 -1.69
N GLU A 80 6.06 -33.33 -1.73
CA GLU A 80 7.48 -33.74 -1.76
C GLU A 80 8.25 -33.54 -0.42
N TYR A 81 7.59 -33.55 0.73
CA TYR A 81 8.28 -33.51 2.05
C TYR A 81 7.92 -34.67 2.99
#